data_AF-A0AAD4CQR7-F1
#
_entry.id   AF-A0AAD4CQR7-F1
#
_cell.length_a   1.000
_cell.length_b   1.000
_cell.length_c   1.000
_cell.angle_alpha   90.00
_cell.angle_beta   90.00
_cell.angle_gamma   90.00
#
_symmetry.space_group_name_H-M   'P 1'
#
loop_
_entity.id
_entity.type
_entity.pdbx_description
1 polymer ?
#
loop_
_entity_poly.entity_id
_entity_poly.type
_entity_poly.pdbx_seq_one_letter_code
_entity_poly.pdbx_strand_id
1 'polypeptide(L)'
;MSTSSLPSHQLPTTPCNHTIPPDQYHTCPHPHHDGYSQTNLPPLLFRLEPLPRENLPVISTLVENGRTVKDYDGVELRDFPFLPRYITSKPSGWLLEFWMRTDHRLTYRDIKARMVSPHHERPMENALNMRRERDVRNPLGLSCWTPRRGNHGRISRIDVERVERWSLDQITYNTTMDIEYRPDPADAHRMVPFRLRAKPLATAPQPTYYPLDTFLDLPRPHVPSRRLMASLDTFHRLAERAVQLDLRHWRLLPDRDLPISWITHRDNARAASGAANNMG
;
A
#
# COMPACT_ATOMS: atom_id res chain seq x y z
N MET A 1 27.12 9.48 -20.80
CA MET A 1 26.20 8.49 -21.40
C MET A 1 26.58 7.13 -20.84
N SER A 2 25.83 6.65 -19.85
CA SER A 2 26.03 5.32 -19.26
C SER A 2 24.67 4.78 -18.86
N THR A 3 24.18 3.85 -19.66
CA THR A 3 22.96 3.08 -19.42
C THR A 3 23.26 2.04 -18.35
N SER A 4 22.81 2.27 -17.11
CA SER A 4 22.82 1.25 -16.07
C SER A 4 21.70 0.25 -16.34
N SER A 5 22.06 -0.86 -16.97
CA SER A 5 21.25 -2.04 -17.11
C SER A 5 21.04 -2.68 -15.73
N LEU A 6 19.78 -2.85 -15.33
CA LEU A 6 19.42 -3.66 -14.16
C LEU A 6 19.92 -5.11 -14.36
N PRO A 7 20.42 -5.79 -13.30
CA PRO A 7 20.81 -7.19 -13.41
C PRO A 7 19.56 -8.05 -13.64
N SER A 8 19.45 -8.59 -14.86
CA SER A 8 18.46 -9.56 -15.26
C SER A 8 18.77 -10.92 -14.64
N HIS A 9 18.33 -11.15 -13.41
CA HIS A 9 18.16 -12.51 -12.90
C HIS A 9 16.90 -13.11 -13.52
N GLN A 10 17.09 -13.79 -14.67
CA GLN A 10 16.08 -14.69 -15.23
C GLN A 10 15.99 -15.92 -14.30
N LEU A 11 15.05 -15.89 -13.36
CA LEU A 11 14.55 -17.12 -12.76
C LEU A 11 13.71 -17.85 -13.82
N PRO A 12 13.76 -19.19 -13.91
CA PRO A 12 12.91 -19.94 -14.81
C PRO A 12 11.46 -19.77 -14.36
N THR A 13 10.73 -18.86 -14.99
CA THR A 13 9.27 -18.77 -14.87
C THR A 13 8.71 -19.95 -15.64
N THR A 14 8.54 -21.09 -14.97
CA THR A 14 7.81 -22.22 -15.54
C THR A 14 6.42 -21.71 -15.91
N PRO A 15 6.04 -21.69 -17.20
CA PRO A 15 4.77 -21.13 -17.62
C PRO A 15 3.65 -21.94 -16.98
N CYS A 16 2.74 -21.24 -16.33
CA CYS A 16 1.61 -21.82 -15.64
C CYS A 16 0.52 -22.22 -16.64
N ASN A 17 0.74 -23.31 -17.37
CA ASN A 17 -0.15 -23.76 -18.44
C ASN A 17 -1.32 -24.55 -17.84
N HIS A 18 -2.43 -23.86 -17.60
CA HIS A 18 -3.66 -24.46 -17.09
C HIS A 18 -4.70 -24.61 -18.20
N THR A 19 -5.09 -25.85 -18.51
CA THR A 19 -6.24 -26.16 -19.38
C THR A 19 -7.56 -26.17 -18.60
N ILE A 20 -7.49 -26.33 -17.28
CA ILE A 20 -8.60 -26.33 -16.32
C ILE A 20 -8.19 -25.42 -15.15
N PRO A 21 -9.11 -24.67 -14.51
CA PRO A 21 -8.77 -23.89 -13.34
C PRO A 21 -8.09 -24.74 -12.25
N PRO A 22 -6.99 -24.26 -11.64
CA PRO A 22 -6.26 -24.98 -10.60
C PRO A 22 -7.02 -25.03 -9.27
N ASP A 23 -6.42 -25.61 -8.24
CA ASP A 23 -7.03 -25.58 -6.90
C ASP A 23 -7.14 -24.15 -6.33
N GLN A 24 -8.00 -23.97 -5.33
CA GLN A 24 -8.29 -22.66 -4.72
C GLN A 24 -7.11 -22.01 -3.98
N TYR A 25 -6.04 -22.76 -3.71
CA TYR A 25 -4.84 -22.27 -3.03
C TYR A 25 -3.72 -21.90 -4.01
N HIS A 26 -3.91 -22.13 -5.30
CA HIS A 26 -2.97 -21.81 -6.35
C HIS A 26 -2.98 -20.31 -6.73
N THR A 27 -1.81 -19.71 -6.85
CA THR A 27 -1.60 -18.44 -7.58
C THR A 27 -0.60 -18.69 -8.68
N CYS A 28 -0.92 -18.30 -9.92
CA CYS A 28 0.02 -18.48 -11.01
C CYS A 28 1.30 -17.67 -10.76
N PRO A 29 2.49 -18.24 -11.05
CA PRO A 29 3.72 -17.46 -11.18
C PRO A 29 3.52 -16.27 -12.13
N HIS A 30 4.11 -15.13 -11.78
CA HIS A 30 4.10 -13.94 -12.60
C HIS A 30 5.44 -13.15 -12.48
N PRO A 31 6.12 -12.82 -13.60
CA PRO A 31 7.43 -12.18 -13.58
C PRO A 31 7.51 -10.88 -12.77
N HIS A 32 6.41 -10.13 -12.68
CA HIS A 32 6.34 -8.89 -11.92
C HIS A 32 6.54 -9.04 -10.41
N HIS A 33 6.36 -10.24 -9.84
CA HIS A 33 6.46 -10.43 -8.40
C HIS A 33 7.05 -11.76 -7.92
N ASP A 34 7.39 -12.69 -8.83
CA ASP A 34 7.97 -13.99 -8.45
C ASP A 34 9.33 -13.87 -7.73
N GLY A 35 10.06 -12.78 -7.95
CA GLY A 35 11.32 -12.51 -7.24
C GLY A 35 11.13 -12.00 -5.80
N TYR A 36 9.89 -11.72 -5.38
CA TYR A 36 9.60 -11.11 -4.09
C TYR A 36 8.98 -12.09 -3.09
N SER A 37 9.17 -11.78 -1.81
CA SER A 37 8.68 -12.58 -0.68
C SER A 37 8.47 -11.68 0.55
N GLN A 38 8.07 -12.26 1.69
CA GLN A 38 7.95 -11.51 2.95
C GLN A 38 9.30 -11.01 3.50
N THR A 39 10.41 -11.65 3.11
CA THR A 39 11.78 -11.27 3.49
C THR A 39 12.47 -10.42 2.42
N ASN A 40 11.97 -10.44 1.18
CA ASN A 40 12.44 -9.62 0.05
C ASN A 40 11.26 -8.90 -0.60
N LEU A 41 10.86 -7.77 -0.03
CA LEU A 41 9.67 -7.05 -0.47
C LEU A 41 9.95 -6.18 -1.70
N PRO A 42 8.95 -5.97 -2.58
CA PRO A 42 9.09 -5.04 -3.70
C PRO A 42 9.36 -3.61 -3.19
N PRO A 43 10.32 -2.86 -3.78
CA PRO A 43 10.60 -1.48 -3.41
C PRO A 43 9.34 -0.60 -3.40
N LEU A 44 8.43 -0.83 -4.35
CA LEU A 44 7.16 -0.12 -4.48
C LEU A 44 6.32 -0.09 -3.19
N LEU A 45 6.43 -1.13 -2.34
CA LEU A 45 5.70 -1.17 -1.08
C LEU A 45 6.15 -0.08 -0.11
N PHE A 46 7.40 0.38 -0.19
CA PHE A 46 7.95 1.35 0.74
C PHE A 46 7.76 2.81 0.31
N ARG A 47 7.11 3.06 -0.82
CA ARG A 47 6.86 4.43 -1.28
C ARG A 47 5.68 5.06 -0.52
N LEU A 48 5.83 6.29 -0.04
CA LEU A 48 4.78 6.98 0.71
C LEU A 48 3.62 7.38 -0.18
N GLU A 49 3.90 8.08 -1.28
CA GLU A 49 2.94 8.65 -2.19
C GLU A 49 3.12 8.12 -3.61
N PRO A 50 2.03 7.84 -4.35
CA PRO A 50 2.14 7.32 -5.70
C PRO A 50 2.82 8.31 -6.63
N LEU A 51 3.51 7.77 -7.64
CA LEU A 51 3.91 8.57 -8.80
C LEU A 51 2.67 9.14 -9.47
N PRO A 52 2.65 10.43 -9.83
CA PRO A 52 1.68 10.95 -10.77
C PRO A 52 1.79 10.13 -12.07
N ARG A 53 0.78 9.31 -12.37
CA ARG A 53 0.72 8.57 -13.63
C ARG A 53 -0.26 9.27 -14.55
N GLU A 54 0.30 10.07 -15.45
CA GLU A 54 -0.44 10.64 -16.56
C GLU A 54 -0.54 9.62 -17.70
N ASN A 55 -1.64 9.66 -18.47
CA ASN A 55 -1.80 8.89 -19.70
C ASN A 55 -1.68 7.37 -19.55
N LEU A 56 -2.29 6.79 -18.51
CA LEU A 56 -2.39 5.33 -18.42
C LEU A 56 -3.17 4.76 -19.61
N PRO A 57 -2.71 3.66 -20.22
CA PRO A 57 -3.41 3.03 -21.33
C PRO A 57 -4.79 2.54 -20.88
N VAL A 58 -5.75 2.51 -21.79
CA VAL A 58 -7.08 1.93 -21.51
C VAL A 58 -6.89 0.47 -21.08
N ILE A 59 -7.58 0.08 -20.01
CA ILE A 59 -7.58 -1.31 -19.56
C ILE A 59 -8.51 -2.09 -20.48
N SER A 60 -7.94 -2.92 -21.34
CA SER A 60 -8.67 -3.83 -22.22
C SER A 60 -9.25 -5.02 -21.45
N THR A 61 -10.08 -5.80 -22.13
CA THR A 61 -10.47 -7.14 -21.67
C THR A 61 -9.32 -8.12 -21.90
N LEU A 62 -9.14 -9.06 -20.98
CA LEU A 62 -8.16 -10.14 -21.09
C LEU A 62 -8.59 -11.12 -22.18
N VAL A 63 -7.68 -11.37 -23.13
CA VAL A 63 -7.89 -12.30 -24.24
C VAL A 63 -6.85 -13.41 -24.19
N GLU A 64 -7.31 -14.67 -24.15
CA GLU A 64 -6.46 -15.86 -24.18
C GLU A 64 -6.89 -16.73 -25.37
N ASN A 65 -5.94 -17.14 -26.21
CA ASN A 65 -6.21 -17.96 -27.40
C ASN A 65 -7.32 -17.38 -28.32
N GLY A 66 -7.32 -16.05 -28.50
CA GLY A 66 -8.30 -15.35 -29.31
C GLY A 66 -9.71 -15.26 -28.71
N ARG A 67 -9.89 -15.61 -27.43
CA ARG A 67 -11.18 -15.55 -26.74
C ARG A 67 -11.10 -14.67 -25.50
N THR A 68 -12.16 -13.90 -25.28
CA THR A 68 -12.34 -13.16 -24.04
C THR A 68 -12.42 -14.10 -22.85
N VAL A 69 -11.59 -13.84 -21.86
CA VAL A 69 -11.61 -14.56 -20.59
C VAL A 69 -12.69 -13.98 -19.69
N LYS A 70 -13.48 -14.88 -19.09
CA LYS A 70 -14.55 -14.53 -18.15
C LYS A 70 -14.27 -15.10 -16.78
N ASP A 71 -14.79 -14.43 -15.76
CA ASP A 71 -14.83 -14.94 -14.39
C ASP A 71 -15.94 -16.00 -14.22
N TYR A 72 -16.12 -16.45 -12.99
CA TYR A 72 -17.14 -17.44 -12.63
C TYR A 72 -18.57 -16.99 -12.93
N ASP A 73 -18.84 -15.68 -12.87
CA ASP A 73 -20.17 -15.10 -13.09
C ASP A 73 -20.39 -14.74 -14.57
N GLY A 74 -19.45 -15.10 -15.45
CA GLY A 74 -19.50 -14.81 -16.88
C GLY A 74 -19.12 -13.38 -17.24
N VAL A 75 -18.57 -12.62 -16.28
CA VAL A 75 -18.11 -11.24 -16.48
C VAL A 75 -16.71 -11.25 -17.05
N GLU A 76 -16.46 -10.40 -18.04
CA GLU A 76 -15.15 -10.30 -18.69
C GLU A 76 -14.07 -9.81 -17.73
N LEU A 77 -12.91 -10.47 -17.75
CA LEU A 77 -11.78 -10.05 -16.94
C LEU A 77 -11.10 -8.83 -17.56
N ARG A 78 -10.86 -7.81 -16.75
CA ARG A 78 -10.00 -6.67 -17.12
C ARG A 78 -8.54 -7.09 -17.17
N ASP A 79 -7.80 -6.71 -18.20
CA ASP A 79 -6.41 -7.07 -18.44
C ASP A 79 -5.45 -6.16 -17.65
N PHE A 80 -4.98 -6.66 -16.52
CA PHE A 80 -3.89 -6.05 -15.79
C PHE A 80 -2.64 -6.91 -16.02
N PRO A 81 -1.63 -6.42 -16.77
CA PRO A 81 -0.51 -7.25 -17.24
C PRO A 81 0.45 -7.67 -16.11
N PHE A 82 0.22 -7.22 -14.89
CA PHE A 82 0.99 -7.60 -13.70
C PHE A 82 0.22 -8.55 -12.77
N LEU A 83 -1.03 -8.87 -13.09
CA LEU A 83 -1.83 -9.81 -12.30
C LEU A 83 -1.70 -11.23 -12.85
N PRO A 84 -1.52 -12.22 -11.96
CA PRO A 84 -1.65 -13.62 -12.33
C PRO A 84 -3.00 -13.96 -12.96
N ARG A 85 -3.03 -14.98 -13.81
CA ARG A 85 -4.26 -15.50 -14.41
C ARG A 85 -5.22 -16.10 -13.36
N TYR A 86 -4.68 -16.86 -12.41
CA TYR A 86 -5.42 -17.39 -11.27
C TYR A 86 -4.76 -16.95 -9.96
N ILE A 87 -5.60 -16.60 -8.99
CA ILE A 87 -5.19 -16.09 -7.68
C ILE A 87 -5.80 -16.95 -6.59
N THR A 88 -5.00 -17.30 -5.59
CA THR A 88 -5.46 -18.05 -4.41
C THR A 88 -6.57 -17.30 -3.68
N SER A 89 -7.49 -18.02 -3.04
CA SER A 89 -8.52 -17.41 -2.16
C SER A 89 -7.90 -16.78 -0.90
N LYS A 90 -6.63 -17.06 -0.60
CA LYS A 90 -5.90 -16.55 0.58
C LYS A 90 -4.60 -15.83 0.19
N PRO A 91 -4.61 -14.79 -0.64
CA PRO A 91 -3.38 -14.13 -1.07
C PRO A 91 -2.69 -13.44 0.11
N SER A 92 -1.36 -13.39 0.09
CA SER A 92 -0.58 -12.71 1.14
C SER A 92 -0.91 -11.21 1.14
N GLY A 93 -0.85 -10.58 2.32
CA GLY A 93 -1.12 -9.15 2.44
C GLY A 93 -0.19 -8.30 1.56
N TRP A 94 1.11 -8.63 1.52
CA TRP A 94 2.11 -7.86 0.78
C TRP A 94 1.86 -7.90 -0.73
N LEU A 95 1.43 -9.05 -1.25
CA LEU A 95 1.16 -9.24 -2.67
C LEU A 95 -0.11 -8.46 -3.08
N LEU A 96 -1.14 -8.49 -2.24
CA LEU A 96 -2.33 -7.65 -2.41
C LEU A 96 -1.97 -6.15 -2.41
N GLU A 97 -1.13 -5.70 -1.48
CA GLU A 97 -0.69 -4.31 -1.40
C GLU A 97 0.13 -3.92 -2.64
N PHE A 98 1.01 -4.81 -3.10
CA PHE A 98 1.83 -4.60 -4.29
C PHE A 98 0.94 -4.39 -5.51
N TRP A 99 0.04 -5.32 -5.83
CA TRP A 99 -0.86 -5.19 -6.98
C TRP A 99 -1.68 -3.89 -6.94
N MET A 100 -2.22 -3.55 -5.78
CA MET A 100 -3.05 -2.35 -5.60
C MET A 100 -2.25 -1.04 -5.64
N ARG A 101 -0.93 -1.09 -5.46
CA ARG A 101 -0.01 0.03 -5.69
C ARG A 101 0.48 0.07 -7.14
N THR A 102 0.54 -1.08 -7.81
CA THR A 102 1.00 -1.15 -9.20
C THR A 102 0.07 -0.43 -10.16
N ASP A 103 -1.25 -0.40 -9.95
CA ASP A 103 -2.18 0.43 -10.71
C ASP A 103 -3.38 0.84 -9.83
N HIS A 104 -3.64 2.15 -9.71
CA HIS A 104 -4.69 2.69 -8.85
C HIS A 104 -6.12 2.36 -9.32
N ARG A 105 -6.27 1.94 -10.58
CA ARG A 105 -7.56 1.54 -11.18
C ARG A 105 -7.93 0.10 -10.84
N LEU A 106 -6.99 -0.67 -10.28
CA LEU A 106 -7.24 -2.01 -9.78
C LEU A 106 -8.17 -1.97 -8.56
N THR A 107 -9.13 -2.88 -8.53
CA THR A 107 -10.06 -3.04 -7.41
C THR A 107 -10.01 -4.46 -6.87
N TYR A 108 -10.57 -4.68 -5.67
CA TYR A 108 -10.73 -6.03 -5.13
C TYR A 108 -11.59 -6.93 -6.01
N ARG A 109 -12.50 -6.37 -6.82
CA ARG A 109 -13.31 -7.15 -7.76
C ARG A 109 -12.45 -7.82 -8.81
N ASP A 110 -11.45 -7.13 -9.35
CA ASP A 110 -10.55 -7.68 -10.36
C ASP A 110 -9.66 -8.81 -9.83
N ILE A 111 -9.27 -8.71 -8.56
CA ILE A 111 -8.52 -9.75 -7.84
C ILE A 111 -9.44 -10.94 -7.57
N LYS A 112 -10.65 -10.71 -7.05
CA LYS A 112 -11.64 -11.75 -6.76
C LYS A 112 -12.12 -12.48 -8.01
N ALA A 113 -12.23 -11.79 -9.14
CA ALA A 113 -12.63 -12.37 -10.43
C ALA A 113 -11.63 -13.43 -10.93
N ARG A 114 -10.38 -13.37 -10.45
CA ARG A 114 -9.32 -14.36 -10.71
C ARG A 114 -9.22 -15.46 -9.65
N MET A 115 -10.05 -15.43 -8.61
CA MET A 115 -10.05 -16.47 -7.57
C MET A 115 -10.83 -17.70 -8.03
N VAL A 116 -10.18 -18.85 -7.94
CA VAL A 116 -10.77 -20.11 -8.44
C VAL A 116 -11.88 -20.65 -7.52
N SER A 117 -11.91 -20.24 -6.25
CA SER A 117 -12.94 -20.69 -5.31
C SER A 117 -14.36 -20.19 -5.69
N PRO A 118 -15.42 -20.95 -5.36
CA PRO A 118 -16.81 -20.51 -5.50
C PRO A 118 -17.09 -19.17 -4.81
N HIS A 119 -18.06 -18.40 -5.30
CA HIS A 119 -18.33 -17.04 -4.80
C HIS A 119 -18.55 -16.97 -3.28
N HIS A 120 -19.25 -17.95 -2.69
CA HIS A 120 -19.53 -17.99 -1.26
C HIS A 120 -18.31 -18.32 -0.38
N GLU A 121 -17.25 -18.90 -0.96
CA GLU A 121 -15.98 -19.20 -0.29
C GLU A 121 -14.94 -18.09 -0.50
N ARG A 122 -15.17 -17.16 -1.43
CA ARG A 122 -14.25 -16.04 -1.68
C ARG A 122 -14.28 -15.06 -0.51
N PRO A 123 -13.11 -14.53 -0.10
CA PRO A 123 -13.08 -13.51 0.94
C PRO A 123 -13.86 -12.25 0.51
N MET A 124 -14.53 -11.65 1.49
CA MET A 124 -15.14 -10.33 1.33
C MET A 124 -14.07 -9.26 1.05
N GLU A 125 -14.42 -8.20 0.32
CA GLU A 125 -13.47 -7.11 0.01
C GLU A 125 -12.89 -6.48 1.28
N ASN A 126 -13.71 -6.33 2.33
CA ASN A 126 -13.25 -5.84 3.62
C ASN A 126 -12.22 -6.78 4.28
N ALA A 127 -12.36 -8.10 4.13
CA ALA A 127 -11.39 -9.06 4.66
C ALA A 127 -10.03 -8.91 3.95
N LEU A 128 -10.02 -8.69 2.63
CA LEU A 128 -8.79 -8.39 1.88
C LEU A 128 -8.18 -7.04 2.26
N ASN A 129 -8.99 -6.01 2.50
CA ASN A 129 -8.52 -4.72 2.99
C ASN A 129 -7.92 -4.81 4.39
N MET A 130 -8.61 -5.46 5.34
CA MET A 130 -8.12 -5.64 6.70
C MET A 130 -6.83 -6.48 6.74
N ARG A 131 -6.69 -7.44 5.83
CA ARG A 131 -5.44 -8.19 5.66
C ARG A 131 -4.27 -7.28 5.25
N ARG A 132 -4.46 -6.42 4.24
CA ARG A 132 -3.44 -5.43 3.83
C ARG A 132 -3.09 -4.47 4.96
N GLU A 133 -4.09 -4.00 5.71
CA GLU A 133 -3.87 -3.15 6.88
C GLU A 133 -3.01 -3.85 7.93
N ARG A 134 -3.40 -5.04 8.37
CA ARG A 134 -2.75 -5.79 9.44
C ARG A 134 -1.34 -6.26 9.04
N ASP A 135 -1.22 -6.86 7.87
CA ASP A 135 -0.01 -7.61 7.50
C ASP A 135 1.04 -6.75 6.82
N VAL A 136 0.68 -5.53 6.35
CA VAL A 136 1.59 -4.71 5.53
C VAL A 136 1.56 -3.25 5.92
N ARG A 137 0.40 -2.58 5.83
CA ARG A 137 0.34 -1.13 6.02
C ARG A 137 0.70 -0.76 7.46
N ASN A 138 0.17 -1.48 8.46
CA ASN A 138 0.49 -1.28 9.87
C ASN A 138 1.99 -1.44 10.15
N PRO A 139 2.62 -2.60 9.84
CA PRO A 139 4.05 -2.80 10.06
C PRO A 139 4.96 -1.84 9.29
N LEU A 140 4.64 -1.56 8.03
CA LEU A 140 5.48 -0.74 7.15
C LEU A 140 5.14 0.76 7.20
N GLY A 141 4.21 1.16 8.09
CA GLY A 141 3.83 2.56 8.22
C GLY A 141 3.19 3.15 6.97
N LEU A 142 2.51 2.36 6.13
CA LEU A 142 2.04 2.83 4.83
C LEU A 142 0.70 3.56 4.90
N SER A 143 0.58 4.62 4.11
CA SER A 143 -0.72 5.23 3.80
C SER A 143 -1.41 4.57 2.63
N CYS A 144 -2.75 4.58 2.65
CA CYS A 144 -3.56 4.09 1.55
C CYS A 144 -3.52 5.09 0.38
N TRP A 145 -3.04 4.67 -0.78
CA TRP A 145 -2.96 5.53 -1.98
C TRP A 145 -4.32 5.87 -2.58
N THR A 146 -5.27 4.93 -2.52
CA THR A 146 -6.61 5.17 -3.01
C THR A 146 -7.40 5.99 -1.99
N PRO A 147 -8.04 7.10 -2.39
CA PRO A 147 -8.96 7.82 -1.52
C PRO A 147 -10.14 6.90 -1.20
N ARG A 148 -10.58 6.88 0.07
CA ARG A 148 -11.79 6.15 0.45
C ARG A 148 -12.99 6.79 -0.28
N ARG A 149 -13.87 5.97 -0.86
CA ARG A 149 -15.13 6.44 -1.47
C ARG A 149 -15.88 7.33 -0.47
N GLY A 150 -16.34 8.50 -0.91
CA GLY A 150 -17.06 9.46 -0.07
C GLY A 150 -16.21 10.38 0.83
N ASN A 151 -14.89 10.18 0.89
CA ASN A 151 -13.97 10.97 1.74
C ASN A 151 -12.94 11.76 0.89
N HIS A 152 -13.38 12.39 -0.19
CA HIS A 152 -12.48 13.19 -1.03
C HIS A 152 -11.95 14.38 -0.21
N GLY A 153 -10.66 14.33 0.16
CA GLY A 153 -9.99 15.38 0.93
C GLY A 153 -10.18 15.34 2.46
N ARG A 154 -10.93 14.37 3.02
CA ARG A 154 -11.06 14.24 4.48
C ARG A 154 -9.88 13.47 5.06
N ILE A 155 -9.11 14.13 5.92
CA ILE A 155 -8.03 13.50 6.69
C ILE A 155 -8.66 12.62 7.76
N SER A 156 -8.33 11.34 7.77
CA SER A 156 -8.78 10.38 8.78
C SER A 156 -7.81 10.31 9.96
N ARG A 157 -8.29 9.80 11.09
CA ARG A 157 -7.42 9.52 12.26
C ARG A 157 -6.23 8.64 11.89
N ILE A 158 -6.45 7.65 11.02
CA ILE A 158 -5.38 6.76 10.56
C ILE A 158 -4.32 7.54 9.79
N ASP A 159 -4.69 8.52 8.94
CA ASP A 159 -3.71 9.33 8.22
C ASP A 159 -2.78 10.09 9.20
N VAL A 160 -3.35 10.64 10.28
CA VAL A 160 -2.60 11.32 11.35
C VAL A 160 -1.69 10.35 12.11
N GLU A 161 -2.19 9.16 12.46
CA GLU A 161 -1.40 8.11 13.11
C GLU A 161 -0.26 7.57 12.23
N ARG A 162 -0.32 7.76 10.90
CA ARG A 162 0.76 7.42 9.97
C ARG A 162 1.83 8.50 9.94
N VAL A 163 1.44 9.75 9.70
CA VAL A 163 2.41 10.86 9.61
C VAL A 163 3.18 11.07 10.92
N GLU A 164 2.55 10.79 12.06
CA GLU A 164 3.20 10.78 13.38
C GLU A 164 4.44 9.87 13.45
N ARG A 165 4.52 8.83 12.60
CA ARG A 165 5.61 7.85 12.61
C ARG A 165 6.73 8.18 11.64
N TRP A 166 6.57 9.19 10.80
CA TRP A 166 7.50 9.48 9.72
C TRP A 166 8.43 10.63 10.08
N SER A 167 9.72 10.50 9.76
CA SER A 167 10.66 11.61 9.84
C SER A 167 10.49 12.58 8.65
N LEU A 168 11.01 13.79 8.80
CA LEU A 168 11.09 14.76 7.72
C LEU A 168 11.85 14.20 6.51
N ASP A 169 12.94 13.46 6.75
CA ASP A 169 13.71 12.84 5.68
C ASP A 169 12.93 11.72 4.98
N GLN A 170 12.13 10.92 5.71
CA GLN A 170 11.25 9.92 5.10
C GLN A 170 10.23 10.57 4.16
N ILE A 171 9.67 11.71 4.55
CA ILE A 171 8.77 12.51 3.70
C ILE A 171 9.54 13.08 2.50
N THR A 172 10.73 13.63 2.72
CA THR A 172 11.59 14.21 1.67
C THR A 172 12.00 13.17 0.62
N TYR A 173 12.32 11.95 1.04
CA TYR A 173 12.71 10.84 0.17
C TYR A 173 11.53 9.94 -0.24
N ASN A 174 10.27 10.36 0.00
CA ASN A 174 9.04 9.65 -0.36
C ASN A 174 9.04 8.16 0.06
N THR A 175 9.50 7.86 1.27
CA THR A 175 9.75 6.47 1.70
C THR A 175 9.35 6.17 3.14
N THR A 176 8.97 4.92 3.40
CA THR A 176 8.84 4.37 4.75
C THR A 176 10.03 3.52 5.20
N MET A 177 11.04 3.35 4.35
CA MET A 177 12.30 2.70 4.72
C MET A 177 12.98 3.46 5.87
N ASP A 178 13.84 2.76 6.61
CA ASP A 178 14.72 3.45 7.53
C ASP A 178 15.78 4.22 6.73
N ILE A 179 16.06 5.44 7.14
CA ILE A 179 17.11 6.26 6.54
C ILE A 179 18.34 6.11 7.40
N GLU A 180 19.44 5.70 6.79
CA GLU A 180 20.73 5.63 7.46
C GLU A 180 21.55 6.90 7.18
N TYR A 181 22.28 7.33 8.20
CA TYR A 181 23.05 8.57 8.20
C TYR A 181 24.54 8.27 8.35
N ARG A 182 25.37 9.15 7.81
CA ARG A 182 26.83 9.13 7.97
C ARG A 182 27.33 10.56 8.26
N PRO A 183 28.54 10.72 8.80
CA PRO A 183 29.15 12.05 8.95
C PRO A 183 29.26 12.76 7.59
N ASP A 184 28.98 14.06 7.58
CA ASP A 184 29.19 14.92 6.41
C ASP A 184 30.69 15.01 6.12
N PRO A 185 31.15 14.75 4.88
CA PRO A 185 32.55 14.94 4.52
C PRO A 185 33.08 16.35 4.79
N ALA A 186 32.21 17.37 4.81
CA ALA A 186 32.58 18.76 5.09
C ALA A 186 32.50 19.12 6.58
N ASP A 187 31.75 18.39 7.39
CA ASP A 187 31.55 18.63 8.81
C ASP A 187 31.24 17.32 9.56
N ALA A 188 32.24 16.77 10.26
CA ALA A 188 32.09 15.51 10.98
C ALA A 188 31.05 15.55 12.12
N HIS A 189 30.62 16.72 12.58
CA HIS A 189 29.58 16.87 13.59
C HIS A 189 28.17 16.84 13.00
N ARG A 190 28.05 17.00 11.68
CA ARG A 190 26.78 16.93 10.96
C ARG A 190 26.57 15.51 10.42
N MET A 191 25.41 14.94 10.72
CA MET A 191 24.97 13.68 10.11
C MET A 191 24.11 13.97 8.89
N VAL A 192 24.39 13.30 7.77
CA VAL A 192 23.64 13.43 6.53
C VAL A 192 23.08 12.08 6.10
N PRO A 193 21.86 12.03 5.56
CA PRO A 193 21.29 10.79 5.03
C PRO A 193 22.18 10.28 3.88
N PHE A 194 22.35 8.97 3.74
CA PHE A 194 23.14 8.42 2.63
C PHE A 194 22.57 7.16 1.97
N ARG A 195 21.69 6.41 2.62
CA ARG A 195 20.99 5.27 1.99
C ARG A 195 19.69 4.92 2.69
N LEU A 196 18.86 4.15 2.00
CA LEU A 196 17.63 3.59 2.52
C LEU A 196 17.86 2.13 2.92
N ARG A 197 17.30 1.70 4.04
CA ARG A 197 17.28 0.32 4.51
C ARG A 197 15.84 -0.20 4.55
N ALA A 198 15.58 -1.27 3.81
CA ALA A 198 14.26 -1.87 3.75
C ALA A 198 13.83 -2.48 5.08
N LYS A 199 12.52 -2.44 5.35
CA LYS A 199 11.89 -3.06 6.52
C LYS A 199 11.25 -4.39 6.09
N PRO A 200 11.85 -5.54 6.40
CA PRO A 200 11.24 -6.81 6.03
C PRO A 200 10.01 -7.10 6.91
N LEU A 201 9.03 -7.84 6.40
CA LEU A 201 7.85 -8.26 7.16
C LEU A 201 8.08 -9.56 7.95
N ALA A 202 9.16 -10.27 7.63
CA ALA A 202 9.64 -11.45 8.33
C ALA A 202 11.16 -11.32 8.54
N THR A 203 11.75 -12.18 9.38
CA THR A 203 13.20 -12.17 9.62
C THR A 203 13.96 -12.40 8.31
N ALA A 204 14.65 -11.37 7.83
CA ALA A 204 15.51 -11.47 6.66
C ALA A 204 16.96 -11.79 7.08
N PRO A 205 17.69 -12.63 6.33
CA PRO A 205 19.07 -13.00 6.68
C PRO A 205 20.03 -11.82 6.56
N GLN A 206 19.78 -10.88 5.63
CA GLN A 206 20.56 -9.66 5.48
C GLN A 206 19.64 -8.47 5.16
N PRO A 207 19.96 -7.25 5.63
CA PRO A 207 19.21 -6.06 5.25
C PRO A 207 19.40 -5.74 3.76
N THR A 208 18.33 -5.37 3.09
CA THR A 208 18.38 -4.83 1.72
C THR A 208 18.50 -3.31 1.77
N TYR A 209 19.43 -2.76 0.98
CA TYR A 209 19.68 -1.32 0.90
C TYR A 209 19.37 -0.77 -0.48
N TYR A 210 18.98 0.49 -0.52
CA TYR A 210 18.65 1.21 -1.74
C TYR A 210 19.27 2.61 -1.73
N PRO A 211 19.59 3.18 -2.90
CA PRO A 211 19.95 4.60 -3.03
C PRO A 211 18.87 5.53 -2.46
N LEU A 212 19.26 6.70 -1.95
CA LEU A 212 18.31 7.69 -1.40
C LEU A 212 17.26 8.17 -2.39
N ASP A 213 17.64 8.24 -3.66
CA ASP A 213 16.81 8.72 -4.76
C ASP A 213 15.87 7.66 -5.34
N THR A 214 15.84 6.44 -4.79
CA THR A 214 15.02 5.32 -5.29
C THR A 214 13.55 5.68 -5.51
N PHE A 215 12.99 6.56 -4.69
CA PHE A 215 11.59 6.97 -4.77
C PHE A 215 11.38 8.41 -5.24
N LEU A 216 12.44 9.08 -5.70
CA LEU A 216 12.40 10.43 -6.22
C LEU A 216 12.20 10.45 -7.74
N ASP A 217 11.43 11.42 -8.20
CA ASP A 217 11.19 11.67 -9.62
C ASP A 217 12.28 12.56 -10.21
N LEU A 218 13.52 12.09 -10.11
CA LEU A 218 14.68 12.84 -10.54
C LEU A 218 14.51 13.33 -12.00
N PRO A 219 14.86 14.60 -12.27
CA PRO A 219 15.62 15.51 -11.42
C PRO A 219 14.79 16.30 -10.39
N ARG A 220 13.49 16.06 -10.26
CA ARG A 220 12.63 16.84 -9.36
C ARG A 220 12.65 16.27 -7.94
N PRO A 221 12.75 17.13 -6.91
CA PRO A 221 12.55 16.68 -5.53
C PRO A 221 11.11 16.19 -5.36
N HIS A 222 10.89 15.29 -4.41
CA HIS A 222 9.55 14.91 -4.02
C HIS A 222 8.81 16.12 -3.44
N VAL A 223 7.62 16.40 -3.95
CA VAL A 223 6.71 17.42 -3.41
C VAL A 223 5.54 16.69 -2.76
N PRO A 224 5.40 16.73 -1.43
CA PRO A 224 4.28 16.11 -0.73
C PRO A 224 2.93 16.53 -1.31
N SER A 225 2.02 15.57 -1.47
CA SER A 225 0.68 15.86 -1.96
C SER A 225 -0.11 16.71 -0.97
N ARG A 226 -1.19 17.33 -1.45
CA ARG A 226 -2.14 18.08 -0.61
C ARG A 226 -2.68 17.25 0.55
N ARG A 227 -2.88 15.95 0.36
CA ARG A 227 -3.37 15.06 1.43
C ARG A 227 -2.30 14.85 2.50
N LEU A 228 -1.05 14.64 2.10
CA LEU A 228 0.05 14.47 3.03
C LEU A 228 0.28 15.75 3.84
N MET A 229 0.35 16.91 3.17
CA MET A 229 0.46 18.21 3.82
C MET A 229 -0.69 18.45 4.82
N ALA A 230 -1.94 18.24 4.40
CA ALA A 230 -3.09 18.40 5.30
C ALA A 230 -3.08 17.41 6.48
N SER A 231 -2.50 16.22 6.31
CA SER A 231 -2.33 15.24 7.39
C SER A 231 -1.29 15.71 8.42
N LEU A 232 -0.17 16.27 7.94
CA LEU A 232 0.88 16.88 8.79
C LEU A 232 0.33 18.09 9.54
N ASP A 233 -0.38 18.99 8.87
CA ASP A 233 -0.99 20.18 9.50
C ASP A 233 -2.00 19.78 10.57
N THR A 234 -2.78 18.72 10.32
CA THR A 234 -3.71 18.18 11.30
C THR A 234 -2.97 17.58 12.49
N PHE A 235 -1.89 16.83 12.25
CA PHE A 235 -1.05 16.27 13.31
C PHE A 235 -0.46 17.36 14.21
N HIS A 236 0.20 18.38 13.63
CA HIS A 236 0.81 19.47 14.40
C HIS A 236 -0.22 20.21 15.25
N ARG A 237 -1.37 20.57 14.68
CA ARG A 237 -2.45 21.24 15.41
C ARG A 237 -2.94 20.41 16.61
N LEU A 238 -3.11 19.10 16.42
CA LEU A 238 -3.56 18.20 17.49
C LEU A 238 -2.46 18.02 18.55
N ALA A 239 -1.20 17.94 18.15
CA ALA A 239 -0.06 17.84 19.07
C ALA A 239 0.10 19.12 19.91
N GLU A 240 0.06 20.30 19.27
CA GLU A 240 0.09 21.60 19.96
C GLU A 240 -1.07 21.73 20.95
N ARG A 241 -2.28 21.33 20.54
CA ARG A 241 -3.44 21.36 21.42
C ARG A 241 -3.29 20.42 22.62
N ALA A 242 -2.67 19.26 22.44
CA ALA A 242 -2.39 18.34 23.53
C ALA A 242 -1.44 18.98 24.55
N VAL A 243 -0.37 19.64 24.07
CA VAL A 243 0.59 20.36 24.92
C VAL A 243 -0.11 21.48 25.70
N GLN A 244 -0.97 22.27 25.05
CA GLN A 244 -1.73 23.34 25.72
C GLN A 244 -2.65 22.84 26.85
N LEU A 245 -3.12 21.60 26.76
CA LEU A 245 -3.98 20.97 27.75
C LEU A 245 -3.21 20.07 28.74
N ASP A 246 -1.87 20.14 28.74
CA ASP A 246 -0.98 19.29 29.54
C ASP A 246 -1.23 17.78 29.35
N LEU A 247 -1.58 17.40 28.11
CA LEU A 247 -1.81 16.01 27.73
C LEU A 247 -0.55 15.42 27.13
N ARG A 248 -0.21 14.19 27.54
CA ARG A 248 0.97 13.46 27.03
C ARG A 248 0.90 13.12 25.53
N HIS A 249 -0.29 13.15 24.94
CA HIS A 249 -0.50 12.74 23.56
C HIS A 249 -1.82 13.27 23.01
N TRP A 250 -1.84 13.67 21.73
CA TRP A 250 -3.05 14.13 21.05
C TRP A 250 -4.22 13.14 21.04
N ARG A 251 -3.96 11.84 21.22
CA ARG A 251 -5.01 10.82 21.27
C ARG A 251 -5.89 10.93 22.52
N LEU A 252 -5.45 11.68 23.51
CA LEU A 252 -6.15 11.96 24.76
C LEU A 252 -7.00 13.24 24.68
N LEU A 253 -7.00 13.94 23.54
CA LEU A 253 -7.83 15.12 23.35
C LEU A 253 -9.31 14.76 23.52
N PRO A 254 -10.09 15.62 24.21
CA PRO A 254 -11.53 15.44 24.29
C PRO A 254 -12.18 15.63 22.92
N ASP A 255 -13.37 15.06 22.71
CA ASP A 255 -14.01 15.03 21.40
C ASP A 255 -14.17 16.43 20.77
N ARG A 256 -14.45 17.46 21.58
CA ARG A 256 -14.57 18.86 21.12
C ARG A 256 -13.33 19.42 20.43
N ASP A 257 -12.14 18.89 20.75
CA ASP A 257 -10.86 19.31 20.20
C ASP A 257 -10.42 18.41 19.03
N LEU A 258 -11.21 17.38 18.68
CA LEU A 258 -10.98 16.50 17.53
C LEU A 258 -11.75 16.97 16.28
N PRO A 259 -11.29 16.62 15.07
CA PRO A 259 -12.05 16.88 13.85
C PRO A 259 -13.46 16.28 13.89
N ILE A 260 -14.48 17.09 13.61
CA ILE A 260 -15.90 16.70 13.66
C ILE A 260 -16.16 15.40 12.88
N SER A 261 -15.53 15.25 11.71
CA SER A 261 -15.67 14.06 10.86
C SER A 261 -15.27 12.74 11.54
N TRP A 262 -14.42 12.79 12.58
CA TRP A 262 -14.00 11.60 13.33
C TRP A 262 -15.01 11.24 14.41
N ILE A 263 -15.68 12.24 14.98
CA ILE A 263 -16.70 12.08 16.02
C ILE A 263 -17.98 11.50 15.40
N THR A 264 -18.50 12.12 14.34
CA THR A 264 -19.72 11.67 13.67
C THR A 264 -19.61 10.23 13.18
N HIS A 265 -18.44 9.81 12.68
CA HIS A 265 -18.21 8.42 12.25
C HIS A 265 -18.17 7.45 13.44
N ARG A 266 -17.66 7.87 14.61
CA ARG A 266 -17.65 7.04 15.82
C ARG A 266 -19.06 6.83 16.35
N ASP A 267 -19.87 7.88 16.35
CA ASP A 267 -21.25 7.82 16.85
C ASP A 267 -22.15 7.04 15.89
N ASN A 268 -21.97 7.19 14.57
CA ASN A 268 -22.65 6.36 13.57
C ASN A 268 -22.26 4.88 13.69
N ALA A 269 -20.98 4.58 13.92
CA ALA A 269 -20.52 3.20 14.12
C ALA A 269 -21.12 2.59 15.41
N ARG A 270 -21.16 3.36 16.51
CA ARG A 270 -21.79 2.94 17.76
C ARG A 270 -23.29 2.72 17.62
N ALA A 271 -24.00 3.61 16.91
CA ALA A 271 -25.42 3.47 16.64
C ALA A 271 -25.72 2.23 15.77
N ALA A 272 -24.90 1.96 14.74
CA ALA A 272 -25.03 0.77 13.91
C ALA A 272 -24.77 -0.54 14.68
N SER A 273 -23.77 -0.55 15.57
CA SER A 273 -23.50 -1.70 16.45
C SER A 273 -24.59 -1.90 17.52
N GLY A 274 -25.17 -0.82 18.04
CA GLY A 274 -26.29 -0.88 18.98
C GLY A 274 -27.59 -1.38 18.34
N ALA A 275 -27.86 -1.00 17.09
CA ALA A 275 -29.02 -1.49 16.34
C ALA A 275 -28.91 -2.99 15.98
N ALA A 276 -27.70 -3.49 15.69
CA ALA A 276 -27.46 -4.90 15.40
C ALA A 276 -27.67 -5.82 16.62
N ASN A 277 -27.48 -5.31 17.84
CA ASN A 277 -27.69 -6.06 19.08
C ASN A 277 -29.15 -6.08 19.57
N ASN A 278 -30.03 -5.26 18.99
CA ASN A 278 -31.45 -5.18 19.35
C ASN A 278 -32.37 -5.92 18.37
N MET A 279 -31.81 -6.70 17.43
CA MET A 279 -32.56 -7.56 16.49
C MET A 279 -32.18 -9.04 16.61
N GLY A 280 -31.56 -9.44 17.74
CA GLY A 280 -31.22 -10.83 18.07
C GLY A 280 -32.08 -11.38 19.19
#